data_AF-A0A3D6EKH9-F1
#
_entry.id   AF-A0A3D6EKH9-F1
#
_cell.length_a   1.000
_cell.length_b   1.000
_cell.length_c   1.000
_cell.angle_alpha   90.00
_cell.angle_beta   90.00
_cell.angle_gamma   90.00
#
_symmetry.space_group_name_H-M   'P 1'
#
loop_
_entity.id
_entity.type
_entity.pdbx_description
1 polymer ?
#
loop_
_entity_poly.entity_id
_entity_poly.type
_entity_poly.pdbx_seq_one_letter_code
_entity_poly.pdbx_strand_id
1 'polypeptide(L)'
;AAIEAAHAGEVGKGFAVVAEEVRTLSENTKDAAATIAATIESFGQATSRMLADSQEVKEITESSRATVTAFSGSVRRFAESARTSFHQVSRAQDVSFASLVKVDHFLFKQNGYRVVNQGMDSPEARAVQADHRGCRLGQWYYQGQGAELFSRVPSYARLEVPHAQVHTHIHQAVALLGQRWQSDPEVQAKVVAQFEQAERASEEVVAVIDRMVDERHATLV
;
A
#
# COMPACT_ATOMS: atom_id res chain seq x y z
N ALA A 1 -10.33 73.95 -61.90
CA ALA A 1 -11.32 74.32 -60.86
C ALA A 1 -10.89 75.57 -60.06
N ALA A 2 -10.07 75.51 -59.00
CA ALA A 2 -9.73 76.69 -58.18
C ALA A 2 -8.95 77.77 -58.97
N ILE A 3 -8.02 77.35 -59.83
CA ILE A 3 -7.24 78.25 -60.72
C ILE A 3 -8.13 78.91 -61.79
N GLU A 4 -9.17 78.23 -62.27
CA GLU A 4 -10.12 78.78 -63.27
C GLU A 4 -11.20 79.66 -62.61
N ALA A 5 -11.56 79.38 -61.36
CA ALA A 5 -12.49 80.19 -60.56
C ALA A 5 -11.92 81.58 -60.22
N ALA A 6 -10.60 81.70 -60.05
CA ALA A 6 -9.91 82.98 -59.92
C ALA A 6 -9.98 83.84 -61.21
N HIS A 7 -10.14 83.20 -62.39
CA HIS A 7 -10.26 83.87 -63.69
C HIS A 7 -11.68 84.43 -63.96
N ALA A 8 -12.70 83.98 -63.24
CA ALA A 8 -14.11 84.35 -63.47
C ALA A 8 -14.61 85.54 -62.62
N GLY A 9 -13.73 86.23 -61.89
CA GLY A 9 -14.10 87.40 -61.08
C GLY A 9 -15.12 87.10 -59.97
N GLU A 10 -16.06 88.02 -59.71
CA GLU A 10 -17.08 87.92 -58.64
C GLU A 10 -17.92 86.62 -58.69
N VAL A 11 -18.20 86.09 -59.89
CA VAL A 11 -18.99 84.86 -60.09
C VAL A 11 -18.19 83.59 -59.74
N GLY A 12 -16.86 83.66 -59.82
CA GLY A 12 -15.95 82.54 -59.52
C GLY A 12 -15.63 82.35 -58.04
N LYS A 13 -15.90 83.33 -57.18
CA LYS A 13 -15.61 83.25 -55.72
C LYS A 13 -16.28 82.04 -55.05
N GLY A 14 -17.54 81.73 -55.42
CA GLY A 14 -18.24 80.55 -54.91
C GLY A 14 -17.62 79.22 -55.39
N PHE A 15 -17.20 79.15 -56.66
CA PHE A 15 -16.53 77.97 -57.22
C PHE A 15 -15.11 77.77 -56.67
N ALA A 16 -14.41 78.84 -56.32
CA ALA A 16 -13.09 78.79 -55.69
C ALA A 16 -13.18 78.18 -54.28
N VAL A 17 -14.17 78.61 -53.48
CA VAL A 17 -14.42 78.04 -52.14
C VAL A 17 -14.81 76.56 -52.24
N VAL A 18 -15.70 76.19 -53.16
CA VAL A 18 -16.09 74.79 -53.35
C VAL A 18 -14.91 73.93 -53.82
N ALA A 19 -14.06 74.45 -54.72
CA ALA A 19 -12.88 73.72 -55.18
C ALA A 19 -11.82 73.52 -54.09
N GLU A 20 -11.64 74.52 -53.22
CA GLU A 20 -10.77 74.43 -52.05
C GLU A 20 -11.31 73.44 -51.01
N GLU A 21 -12.63 73.41 -50.81
CA GLU A 21 -13.27 72.46 -49.92
C GLU A 21 -13.20 71.02 -50.45
N VAL A 22 -13.32 70.84 -51.77
CA VAL A 22 -13.10 69.54 -52.44
C VAL A 22 -11.65 69.09 -52.35
N ARG A 23 -10.67 70.01 -52.48
CA ARG A 23 -9.25 69.72 -52.29
C ARG A 23 -8.98 69.26 -50.86
N THR A 24 -9.47 70.01 -49.88
CA THR A 24 -9.36 69.71 -48.45
C THR A 24 -10.01 68.37 -48.11
N LEU A 25 -11.22 68.10 -48.63
CA LEU A 25 -11.89 66.81 -48.45
C LEU A 25 -11.12 65.65 -49.08
N SER A 26 -10.52 65.87 -50.25
CA SER A 26 -9.72 64.85 -50.94
C SER A 26 -8.42 64.53 -50.19
N GLU A 27 -7.75 65.55 -49.64
CA GLU A 27 -6.58 65.39 -48.78
C GLU A 27 -6.94 64.64 -47.49
N ASN A 28 -8.02 65.05 -46.81
CA ASN A 28 -8.52 64.34 -45.63
C ASN A 28 -8.90 62.89 -45.93
N THR A 29 -9.49 62.63 -47.10
CA THR A 29 -9.86 61.27 -47.54
C THR A 29 -8.61 60.42 -47.78
N LYS A 30 -7.56 61.00 -48.38
CA LYS A 30 -6.28 60.31 -48.61
C LYS A 30 -5.59 59.97 -47.29
N ASP A 31 -5.55 60.89 -46.35
CA ASP A 31 -4.93 60.68 -45.04
C ASP A 31 -5.69 59.64 -44.21
N ALA A 32 -7.03 59.69 -44.26
CA ALA A 32 -7.87 58.65 -43.66
C ALA A 32 -7.61 57.27 -44.29
N ALA A 33 -7.50 57.18 -45.63
CA ALA A 33 -7.20 55.93 -46.31
C ALA A 33 -5.80 55.37 -45.94
N ALA A 34 -4.78 56.24 -45.82
CA ALA A 34 -3.45 55.83 -45.39
C ALA A 34 -3.45 55.31 -43.95
N THR A 35 -4.19 55.97 -43.05
CA THR A 35 -4.36 55.53 -41.65
C THR A 35 -5.07 54.18 -41.57
N ILE A 36 -6.11 53.97 -42.38
CA ILE A 36 -6.81 52.69 -42.49
C ILE A 36 -5.86 51.58 -42.96
N ALA A 37 -5.04 51.84 -43.99
CA ALA A 37 -4.08 50.86 -44.50
C ALA A 37 -3.07 50.43 -43.43
N ALA A 38 -2.49 51.39 -42.69
CA ALA A 38 -1.57 51.10 -41.59
C ALA A 38 -2.24 50.30 -40.45
N THR A 39 -3.51 50.60 -40.16
CA THR A 39 -4.29 49.87 -39.15
C THR A 39 -4.54 48.42 -39.58
N ILE A 40 -4.88 48.19 -40.84
CA ILE A 40 -5.08 46.84 -41.40
C ILE A 40 -3.77 46.03 -41.34
N GLU A 41 -2.63 46.65 -41.65
CA GLU A 41 -1.34 45.97 -41.57
C GLU A 41 -0.99 45.56 -40.13
N SER A 42 -1.15 46.49 -39.17
CA SER A 42 -0.97 46.21 -37.74
C SER A 42 -1.90 45.08 -37.26
N PHE A 43 -3.16 45.10 -37.70
CA PHE A 43 -4.13 44.06 -37.40
C PHE A 43 -3.72 42.69 -37.97
N GLY A 44 -3.19 42.65 -39.20
CA GLY A 44 -2.65 41.44 -39.81
C GLY A 44 -1.45 40.87 -39.05
N GLN A 45 -0.55 41.73 -38.57
CA GLN A 45 0.57 41.32 -37.73
C GLN A 45 0.11 40.77 -36.38
N ALA A 46 -0.85 41.44 -35.72
CA ALA A 46 -1.42 40.98 -34.45
C ALA A 46 -2.11 39.62 -34.62
N THR A 47 -2.84 39.43 -35.73
CA THR A 47 -3.50 38.16 -36.06
C THR A 47 -2.48 37.04 -36.27
N SER A 48 -1.39 37.31 -36.99
CA SER A 48 -0.31 36.32 -37.21
C SER A 48 0.36 35.91 -35.90
N ARG A 49 0.62 36.86 -34.98
CA ARG A 49 1.16 36.55 -33.65
C ARG A 49 0.18 35.71 -32.83
N MET A 50 -1.10 36.10 -32.81
CA MET A 50 -2.14 35.35 -32.10
C MET A 50 -2.26 33.90 -32.60
N LEU A 51 -2.05 33.66 -33.90
CA LEU A 51 -2.04 32.31 -34.46
C LEU A 51 -0.82 31.50 -33.98
N ALA A 52 0.36 32.12 -33.94
CA ALA A 52 1.57 31.48 -33.41
C ALA A 52 1.44 31.14 -31.92
N ASP A 53 0.96 32.10 -31.11
CA ASP A 53 0.70 31.90 -29.69
C ASP A 53 -0.33 30.78 -29.47
N SER A 54 -1.39 30.72 -30.29
CA SER A 54 -2.40 29.66 -30.21
C SER A 54 -1.82 28.27 -30.49
N GLN A 55 -0.85 28.17 -31.41
CA GLN A 55 -0.17 26.92 -31.71
C GLN A 55 0.75 26.49 -30.56
N GLU A 56 1.47 27.43 -29.95
CA GLU A 56 2.30 27.17 -28.77
C GLU A 56 1.44 26.72 -27.58
N VAL A 57 0.32 27.39 -27.32
CA VAL A 57 -0.64 27.01 -26.25
C VAL A 57 -1.17 25.59 -26.48
N LYS A 58 -1.42 25.20 -27.73
CA LYS A 58 -1.86 23.84 -28.06
C LYS A 58 -0.78 22.81 -27.70
N GLU A 59 0.47 23.05 -28.06
CA GLU A 59 1.59 22.15 -27.77
C GLU A 59 1.83 22.02 -26.25
N ILE A 60 1.79 23.14 -25.53
CA ILE A 60 1.87 23.14 -24.05
C ILE A 60 0.73 22.33 -23.45
N THR A 61 -0.50 22.48 -23.97
CA THR A 61 -1.67 21.75 -23.48
C THR A 61 -1.56 20.24 -23.72
N GLU A 62 -1.06 19.83 -24.89
CA GLU A 62 -0.82 18.42 -25.21
C GLU A 62 0.26 17.81 -24.29
N SER A 63 1.36 18.53 -24.09
CA SER A 63 2.44 18.14 -23.16
C SER A 63 1.95 18.04 -21.70
N SER A 64 1.13 19.01 -21.27
CA SER A 64 0.53 19.02 -19.94
C SER A 64 -0.39 17.82 -19.75
N ARG A 65 -1.22 17.50 -20.75
CA ARG A 65 -2.10 16.32 -20.72
C ARG A 65 -1.31 15.02 -20.61
N ALA A 66 -0.21 14.89 -21.35
CA ALA A 66 0.66 13.73 -21.26
C ALA A 66 1.27 13.58 -19.86
N THR A 67 1.76 14.69 -19.29
CA THR A 67 2.34 14.73 -17.94
C THR A 67 1.32 14.35 -16.86
N VAL A 68 0.11 14.90 -16.94
CA VAL A 68 -0.99 14.56 -16.01
C VAL A 68 -1.35 13.08 -16.10
N THR A 69 -1.43 12.53 -17.31
CA THR A 69 -1.72 11.10 -17.52
C THR A 69 -0.63 10.21 -16.92
N ALA A 70 0.64 10.56 -17.13
CA ALA A 70 1.77 9.85 -16.55
C ALA A 70 1.76 9.91 -15.01
N PHE A 71 1.45 11.08 -14.46
CA PHE A 71 1.33 11.29 -13.01
C PHE A 71 0.21 10.43 -12.41
N SER A 72 -1.00 10.45 -12.98
CA SER A 72 -2.09 9.59 -12.54
C SER A 72 -1.71 8.10 -12.59
N GLY A 73 -0.97 7.67 -13.62
CA GLY A 73 -0.42 6.33 -13.71
C GLY A 73 0.55 6.00 -12.57
N SER A 74 1.45 6.93 -12.22
CA SER A 74 2.39 6.78 -11.10
C SER A 74 1.68 6.70 -9.75
N VAL A 75 0.66 7.54 -9.51
CA VAL A 75 -0.14 7.49 -8.27
C VAL A 75 -0.84 6.14 -8.13
N ARG A 76 -1.40 5.59 -9.21
CA ARG A 76 -2.04 4.27 -9.19
C ARG A 76 -1.05 3.15 -8.85
N ARG A 77 0.13 3.15 -9.48
CA ARG A 77 1.21 2.19 -9.17
C ARG A 77 1.69 2.31 -7.72
N PHE A 78 1.80 3.54 -7.22
CA PHE A 78 2.17 3.78 -5.83
C PHE A 78 1.14 3.20 -4.85
N ALA A 79 -0.15 3.45 -5.09
CA ALA A 79 -1.22 2.90 -4.26
C ALA A 79 -1.25 1.36 -4.27
N GLU A 80 -1.05 0.75 -5.43
CA GLU A 80 -0.97 -0.71 -5.57
C GLU A 80 0.26 -1.30 -4.86
N SER A 81 1.42 -0.64 -5.00
CA SER A 81 2.65 -1.01 -4.29
C SER A 81 2.45 -0.92 -2.77
N ALA A 82 1.88 0.18 -2.27
CA ALA A 82 1.61 0.38 -0.85
C ALA A 82 0.67 -0.71 -0.29
N ARG A 83 -0.38 -1.08 -1.05
CA ARG A 83 -1.27 -2.19 -0.66
C ARG A 83 -0.54 -3.52 -0.59
N THR A 84 0.31 -3.81 -1.58
CA THR A 84 1.13 -5.02 -1.61
C THR A 84 2.10 -5.07 -0.42
N SER A 85 2.77 -3.96 -0.12
CA SER A 85 3.66 -3.84 1.04
C SER A 85 2.91 -4.08 2.34
N PHE A 86 1.70 -3.54 2.49
CA PHE A 86 0.87 -3.80 3.68
C PHE A 86 0.56 -5.29 3.86
N HIS A 87 0.17 -5.99 2.79
CA HIS A 87 -0.07 -7.44 2.84
C HIS A 87 1.19 -8.24 3.19
N GLN A 88 2.34 -7.86 2.63
CA GLN A 88 3.63 -8.49 2.93
C GLN A 88 4.05 -8.29 4.38
N VAL A 89 3.90 -7.08 4.91
CA VAL A 89 4.20 -6.76 6.32
C VAL A 89 3.29 -7.53 7.26
N SER A 90 1.98 -7.57 6.98
CA SER A 90 1.04 -8.38 7.78
C SER A 90 1.44 -9.86 7.78
N ARG A 91 1.81 -10.42 6.61
CA ARG A 91 2.27 -11.81 6.53
C ARG A 91 3.57 -12.05 7.29
N ALA A 92 4.53 -11.12 7.21
CA ALA A 92 5.78 -11.22 7.95
C ALA A 92 5.54 -11.20 9.47
N GLN A 93 4.61 -10.36 9.96
CA GLN A 93 4.20 -10.32 11.36
C GLN A 93 3.63 -11.67 11.81
N ASP A 94 2.73 -12.25 11.01
CA ASP A 94 2.05 -13.50 11.35
C ASP A 94 2.99 -14.72 11.32
N VAL A 95 3.89 -14.78 10.33
CA VAL A 95 4.96 -15.79 10.26
C VAL A 95 5.94 -15.65 11.45
N SER A 96 6.30 -14.42 11.82
CA SER A 96 7.19 -14.18 12.96
C SER A 96 6.56 -14.63 14.27
N PHE A 97 5.28 -14.32 14.47
CA PHE A 97 4.52 -14.79 15.61
C PHE A 97 4.42 -16.33 15.65
N ALA A 98 4.06 -16.96 14.54
CA ALA A 98 4.02 -18.42 14.41
C ALA A 98 5.38 -19.05 14.77
N SER A 99 6.48 -18.45 14.32
CA SER A 99 7.83 -18.90 14.65
C SER A 99 8.14 -18.81 16.15
N LEU A 100 7.74 -17.71 16.81
CA LEU A 100 7.90 -17.56 18.27
C LEU A 100 7.14 -18.64 19.04
N VAL A 101 5.89 -18.91 18.67
CA VAL A 101 5.09 -19.97 19.31
C VAL A 101 5.74 -21.34 19.15
N LYS A 102 6.24 -21.66 17.95
CA LYS A 102 6.94 -22.93 17.70
C LYS A 102 8.20 -23.07 18.56
N VAL A 103 8.96 -21.98 18.73
CA VAL A 103 10.14 -21.96 19.61
C VAL A 103 9.74 -22.16 21.07
N ASP A 104 8.70 -21.48 21.56
CA ASP A 104 8.21 -21.66 22.94
C ASP A 104 7.81 -23.12 23.20
N HIS A 105 7.14 -23.75 22.22
CA HIS A 105 6.73 -25.13 22.31
C HIS A 105 7.93 -26.11 22.27
N PHE A 106 8.93 -25.83 21.44
CA PHE A 106 10.19 -26.58 21.42
C PHE A 106 10.91 -26.47 22.78
N LEU A 107 10.98 -25.28 23.37
CA LEU A 107 11.57 -25.05 24.69
C LEU A 107 10.80 -25.79 25.79
N PHE A 108 9.46 -25.81 25.74
CA PHE A 108 8.64 -26.56 26.68
C PHE A 108 8.98 -28.06 26.66
N LYS A 109 9.03 -28.69 25.48
CA LYS A 109 9.44 -30.10 25.36
C LYS A 109 10.88 -30.33 25.78
N GLN A 110 11.80 -29.44 25.38
CA GLN A 110 13.21 -29.52 25.76
C GLN A 110 13.40 -29.47 27.28
N ASN A 111 12.61 -28.64 27.98
CA ASN A 111 12.59 -28.63 29.44
C ASN A 111 12.06 -29.96 29.98
N GLY A 112 11.00 -30.51 29.40
CA GLY A 112 10.46 -31.84 29.75
C GLY A 112 11.53 -32.94 29.69
N TYR A 113 12.30 -33.00 28.60
CA TYR A 113 13.44 -33.92 28.49
C TYR A 113 14.53 -33.66 29.52
N ARG A 114 14.83 -32.39 29.81
CA ARG A 114 15.87 -32.03 30.78
C ARG A 114 15.51 -32.45 32.20
N VAL A 115 14.23 -32.54 32.57
CA VAL A 115 13.80 -33.05 33.89
C VAL A 115 14.35 -34.45 34.17
N VAL A 116 14.49 -35.30 33.14
CA VAL A 116 15.04 -36.66 33.27
C VAL A 116 16.45 -36.64 33.89
N ASN A 117 17.28 -35.66 33.50
CA ASN A 117 18.65 -35.54 33.97
C ASN A 117 18.82 -34.60 35.17
N GLN A 118 17.97 -33.56 35.27
CA GLN A 118 18.07 -32.51 36.28
C GLN A 118 17.25 -32.81 37.56
N GLY A 119 16.30 -33.74 37.48
CA GLY A 119 15.44 -34.12 38.59
C GLY A 119 14.19 -33.24 38.76
N MET A 120 13.28 -33.67 39.63
CA MET A 120 11.94 -33.07 39.82
C MET A 120 11.96 -31.71 40.53
N ASP A 121 13.03 -31.38 41.24
CA ASP A 121 13.19 -30.09 41.94
C ASP A 121 13.79 -29.00 41.04
N SER A 122 14.10 -29.33 39.79
CA SER A 122 14.82 -28.44 38.87
C SER A 122 13.96 -27.28 38.36
N PRO A 123 14.59 -26.20 37.86
CA PRO A 123 13.87 -25.11 37.19
C PRO A 123 13.05 -25.60 35.97
N GLU A 124 13.54 -26.61 35.25
CA GLU A 124 12.85 -27.20 34.10
C GLU A 124 11.57 -27.91 34.50
N ALA A 125 11.59 -28.63 35.64
CA ALA A 125 10.41 -29.28 36.18
C ALA A 125 9.32 -28.27 36.56
N ARG A 126 9.69 -27.05 36.96
CA ARG A 126 8.75 -25.92 37.18
C ARG A 126 8.27 -25.32 35.88
N ALA A 127 9.17 -25.16 34.90
CA ALA A 127 8.86 -24.56 33.60
C ALA A 127 7.82 -25.37 32.80
N VAL A 128 7.70 -26.67 33.05
CA VAL A 128 6.72 -27.55 32.38
C VAL A 128 5.43 -27.75 33.16
N GLN A 129 5.17 -27.04 34.27
CA GLN A 129 3.94 -27.24 35.05
C GLN A 129 2.72 -26.52 34.47
N ALA A 130 2.93 -25.53 33.62
CA ALA A 130 1.84 -24.78 33.03
C ALA A 130 0.98 -25.69 32.15
N ASP A 131 -0.34 -25.63 32.32
CA ASP A 131 -1.26 -26.31 31.42
C ASP A 131 -1.40 -25.59 30.07
N HIS A 132 -2.01 -26.28 29.10
CA HIS A 132 -2.20 -25.79 27.73
C HIS A 132 -3.09 -24.52 27.62
N ARG A 133 -3.83 -24.13 28.67
CA ARG A 133 -4.59 -22.88 28.72
C ARG A 133 -3.81 -21.77 29.41
N GLY A 134 -3.02 -22.12 30.42
CA GLY A 134 -2.14 -21.23 31.18
C GLY A 134 -0.85 -20.85 30.46
N CYS A 135 -0.43 -21.59 29.43
CA CYS A 135 0.77 -21.28 28.66
C CYS A 135 0.54 -20.08 27.71
N ARG A 136 1.63 -19.48 27.19
CA ARG A 136 1.56 -18.32 26.28
C ARG A 136 0.73 -18.59 25.02
N LEU A 137 0.86 -19.78 24.42
CA LEU A 137 0.05 -20.19 23.27
C LEU A 137 -1.43 -20.33 23.65
N GLY A 138 -1.71 -20.91 24.82
CA GLY A 138 -3.06 -21.02 25.36
C GLY A 138 -3.71 -19.64 25.54
N GLN A 139 -3.04 -18.72 26.22
CA GLN A 139 -3.53 -17.35 26.41
C GLN A 139 -3.79 -16.64 25.07
N TRP A 140 -2.87 -16.79 24.12
CA TRP A 140 -3.04 -16.25 22.77
C TRP A 140 -4.23 -16.87 22.02
N TYR A 141 -4.43 -18.19 22.17
CA TYR A 141 -5.54 -18.92 21.58
C TYR A 141 -6.86 -18.47 22.21
N TYR A 142 -7.08 -18.65 23.51
CA TYR A 142 -8.39 -18.44 24.11
C TYR A 142 -8.81 -16.96 24.24
N GLN A 143 -7.87 -16.04 24.47
CA GLN A 143 -8.19 -14.67 24.90
C GLN A 143 -7.38 -13.57 24.21
N GLY A 144 -6.41 -13.93 23.37
CA GLY A 144 -5.49 -12.98 22.74
C GLY A 144 -5.75 -12.76 21.25
N GLN A 145 -4.72 -12.24 20.58
CA GLN A 145 -4.73 -11.97 19.14
C GLN A 145 -5.04 -13.21 18.28
N GLY A 146 -4.85 -14.42 18.80
CA GLY A 146 -5.22 -15.65 18.08
C GLY A 146 -6.71 -15.75 17.88
N ALA A 147 -7.50 -15.52 18.93
CA ALA A 147 -8.95 -15.45 18.82
C ALA A 147 -9.39 -14.31 17.90
N GLU A 148 -8.79 -13.13 18.01
CA GLU A 148 -9.18 -11.96 17.23
C GLU A 148 -8.89 -12.12 15.74
N LEU A 149 -7.71 -12.64 15.39
CA LEU A 149 -7.19 -12.63 14.02
C LEU A 149 -7.33 -13.97 13.30
N PHE A 150 -7.34 -15.09 14.02
CA PHE A 150 -7.31 -16.44 13.43
C PHE A 150 -8.58 -17.26 13.71
N SER A 151 -9.51 -16.83 14.59
CA SER A 151 -10.73 -17.61 14.89
C SER A 151 -11.57 -17.99 13.67
N ARG A 152 -11.44 -17.27 12.57
CA ARG A 152 -12.17 -17.49 11.32
C ARG A 152 -11.49 -18.48 10.37
N VAL A 153 -10.23 -18.83 10.60
CA VAL A 153 -9.53 -19.78 9.72
C VAL A 153 -9.88 -21.23 10.11
N PRO A 154 -10.16 -22.12 9.14
CA PRO A 154 -10.60 -23.49 9.42
C PRO A 154 -9.67 -24.28 10.37
N SER A 155 -8.37 -24.05 10.28
CA SER A 155 -7.38 -24.77 11.07
C SER A 155 -7.26 -24.28 12.50
N TYR A 156 -7.85 -23.15 12.86
CA TYR A 156 -7.74 -22.57 14.20
C TYR A 156 -8.26 -23.53 15.29
N ALA A 157 -9.50 -24.02 15.15
CA ALA A 157 -10.08 -24.95 16.11
C ALA A 157 -9.34 -26.30 16.18
N ARG A 158 -8.59 -26.66 15.12
CA ARG A 158 -7.80 -27.90 15.08
C ARG A 158 -6.54 -27.86 15.92
N LEU A 159 -6.14 -26.67 16.41
CA LEU A 159 -4.95 -26.50 17.25
C LEU A 159 -5.16 -27.04 18.66
N GLU A 160 -6.37 -26.96 19.21
CA GLU A 160 -6.64 -27.20 20.62
C GLU A 160 -6.28 -28.61 21.08
N VAL A 161 -6.72 -29.63 20.32
CA VAL A 161 -6.50 -31.04 20.66
C VAL A 161 -5.00 -31.41 20.69
N PRO A 162 -4.21 -31.22 19.62
CA PRO A 162 -2.80 -31.56 19.64
C PRO A 162 -2.01 -30.70 20.63
N HIS A 163 -2.38 -29.45 20.85
CA HIS A 163 -1.76 -28.61 21.86
C HIS A 163 -2.00 -29.14 23.28
N ALA A 164 -3.24 -29.52 23.62
CA ALA A 164 -3.56 -30.12 24.90
C ALA A 164 -2.81 -31.45 25.11
N GLN A 165 -2.71 -32.28 24.06
CA GLN A 165 -2.00 -33.56 24.10
C GLN A 165 -0.51 -33.38 24.44
N VAL A 166 0.17 -32.36 23.90
CA VAL A 166 1.59 -32.14 24.24
C VAL A 166 1.77 -31.89 25.74
N HIS A 167 0.97 -30.99 26.31
CA HIS A 167 1.02 -30.71 27.74
C HIS A 167 0.68 -31.95 28.57
N THR A 168 -0.39 -32.68 28.21
CA THR A 168 -0.80 -33.90 28.91
C THR A 168 0.32 -34.94 28.92
N HIS A 169 0.94 -35.21 27.77
CA HIS A 169 1.97 -36.23 27.66
C HIS A 169 3.29 -35.84 28.35
N ILE A 170 3.69 -34.56 28.29
CA ILE A 170 4.85 -34.06 29.05
C ILE A 170 4.59 -34.17 30.55
N HIS A 171 3.40 -33.77 31.04
CA HIS A 171 3.06 -33.89 32.46
C HIS A 171 3.05 -35.35 32.92
N GLN A 172 2.53 -36.27 32.09
CA GLN A 172 2.54 -37.71 32.39
C GLN A 172 3.96 -38.28 32.42
N ALA A 173 4.83 -37.90 31.47
CA ALA A 173 6.24 -38.29 31.47
C ALA A 173 6.94 -37.81 32.75
N VAL A 174 6.77 -36.54 33.10
CA VAL A 174 7.38 -35.92 34.29
C VAL A 174 6.86 -36.56 35.58
N ALA A 175 5.56 -36.85 35.68
CA ALA A 175 4.99 -37.52 36.86
C ALA A 175 5.57 -38.94 37.07
N LEU A 176 5.85 -39.68 35.99
CA LEU A 176 6.49 -40.99 36.05
C LEU A 176 7.94 -40.93 36.59
N LEU A 177 8.64 -39.80 36.41
CA LEU A 177 9.98 -39.60 36.97
C LEU A 177 9.99 -39.49 38.51
N GLY A 178 8.84 -39.28 39.14
CA GLY A 178 8.69 -39.36 40.60
C GLY A 178 8.65 -40.80 41.14
N GLN A 179 8.57 -41.81 40.26
CA GLN A 179 8.61 -43.23 40.62
C GLN A 179 10.05 -43.77 40.57
N ARG A 180 10.24 -45.08 40.78
CA ARG A 180 11.55 -45.75 40.68
C ARG A 180 11.99 -45.97 39.23
N TRP A 181 11.85 -44.96 38.37
CA TRP A 181 12.12 -45.05 36.93
C TRP A 181 13.58 -45.42 36.61
N GLN A 182 14.53 -45.08 37.48
CA GLN A 182 15.95 -45.40 37.27
C GLN A 182 16.25 -46.90 37.33
N SER A 183 15.40 -47.69 38.00
CA SER A 183 15.60 -49.12 38.21
C SER A 183 14.44 -49.99 37.73
N ASP A 184 13.39 -49.39 37.16
CA ASP A 184 12.19 -50.08 36.69
C ASP A 184 12.03 -49.93 35.16
N PRO A 185 12.33 -50.99 34.37
CA PRO A 185 12.20 -50.96 32.92
C PRO A 185 10.79 -50.68 32.41
N GLU A 186 9.74 -51.07 33.14
CA GLU A 186 8.36 -50.79 32.72
C GLU A 186 8.04 -49.31 32.84
N VAL A 187 8.53 -48.66 33.91
CA VAL A 187 8.38 -47.22 34.08
C VAL A 187 9.18 -46.47 33.01
N GLN A 188 10.40 -46.93 32.68
CA GLN A 188 11.20 -46.35 31.59
C GLN A 188 10.46 -46.41 30.24
N ALA A 189 9.89 -47.57 29.91
CA ALA A 189 9.11 -47.74 28.68
C ALA A 189 7.90 -46.77 28.65
N LYS A 190 7.22 -46.58 29.77
CA LYS A 190 6.12 -45.60 29.88
C LYS A 190 6.60 -44.16 29.69
N VAL A 191 7.73 -43.77 30.29
CA VAL A 191 8.31 -42.42 30.12
C VAL A 191 8.63 -42.16 28.65
N VAL A 192 9.30 -43.10 27.97
CA VAL A 192 9.61 -42.97 26.53
C VAL A 192 8.34 -42.86 25.70
N ALA A 193 7.35 -43.73 25.94
CA ALA A 193 6.08 -43.70 25.22
C ALA A 193 5.36 -42.34 25.38
N GLN A 194 5.40 -41.74 26.59
CA GLN A 194 4.82 -40.42 26.82
C GLN A 194 5.55 -39.33 26.05
N PHE A 195 6.89 -39.32 26.04
CA PHE A 195 7.63 -38.38 25.21
C PHE A 195 7.34 -38.56 23.72
N GLU A 196 7.26 -39.79 23.21
CA GLU A 196 6.92 -40.02 21.81
C GLU A 196 5.52 -39.49 21.43
N GLN A 197 4.52 -39.64 22.31
CA GLN A 197 3.20 -39.06 22.06
C GLN A 197 3.23 -37.52 22.10
N ALA A 198 4.01 -36.92 23.01
CA ALA A 198 4.21 -35.47 23.04
C ALA A 198 4.88 -34.97 21.75
N GLU A 199 5.87 -35.68 21.23
CA GLU A 199 6.54 -35.35 19.97
C GLU A 199 5.58 -35.40 18.77
N ARG A 200 4.80 -36.47 18.63
CA ARG A 200 3.79 -36.59 17.56
C ARG A 200 2.75 -35.46 17.60
N ALA A 201 2.20 -35.20 18.78
CA ALA A 201 1.25 -34.10 18.95
C ALA A 201 1.89 -32.74 18.68
N SER A 202 3.20 -32.59 18.95
CA SER A 202 3.95 -31.36 18.66
C SER A 202 4.14 -31.11 17.17
N GLU A 203 4.42 -32.16 16.40
CA GLU A 203 4.45 -32.07 14.94
C GLU A 203 3.11 -31.59 14.38
N GLU A 204 2.00 -32.10 14.93
CA GLU A 204 0.65 -31.64 14.56
C GLU A 204 0.42 -30.16 14.92
N VAL A 205 0.83 -29.71 16.11
CA VAL A 205 0.77 -28.30 16.52
C VAL A 205 1.51 -27.41 15.52
N VAL A 206 2.75 -27.77 15.16
CA VAL A 206 3.57 -27.00 14.21
C VAL A 206 2.89 -26.93 12.85
N ALA A 207 2.39 -28.06 12.34
CA ALA A 207 1.72 -28.14 11.05
C ALA A 207 0.39 -27.34 11.02
N VAL A 208 -0.37 -27.35 12.12
CA VAL A 208 -1.60 -26.56 12.24
C VAL A 208 -1.28 -25.06 12.27
N ILE A 209 -0.25 -24.64 13.01
CA ILE A 209 0.18 -23.23 13.06
C ILE A 209 0.59 -22.74 11.66
N ASP A 210 1.36 -23.54 10.90
CA ASP A 210 1.73 -23.20 9.52
C ASP A 210 0.50 -23.02 8.64
N ARG A 211 -0.43 -23.99 8.71
CA ARG A 211 -1.66 -23.94 7.92
C ARG A 211 -2.53 -22.73 8.28
N MET A 212 -2.60 -22.35 9.56
CA MET A 212 -3.36 -21.19 9.99
C MET A 212 -2.82 -19.89 9.40
N VAL A 213 -1.49 -19.74 9.33
CA VAL A 213 -0.86 -18.59 8.67
C VAL A 213 -1.18 -18.59 7.17
N ASP A 214 -1.03 -19.73 6.51
CA ASP A 214 -1.33 -19.83 5.08
C ASP A 214 -2.81 -19.55 4.77
N GLU A 215 -3.76 -20.10 5.53
CA GLU A 215 -5.21 -19.86 5.37
C GLU A 215 -5.58 -18.38 5.52
N ARG A 216 -4.97 -17.69 6.49
CA ARG A 216 -5.21 -16.26 6.72
C ARG A 216 -4.73 -15.39 5.57
N HIS A 217 -3.63 -15.75 4.92
CA HIS A 217 -3.08 -14.97 3.81
C HIS A 217 -3.55 -15.44 2.43
N ALA A 218 -4.06 -16.66 2.30
CA ALA A 218 -4.71 -17.14 1.09
C ALA A 218 -6.05 -16.43 0.83
N THR A 219 -6.70 -15.92 1.88
CA THR A 219 -7.96 -15.14 1.78
C THR A 219 -7.75 -13.65 1.50
N LEU A 220 -6.49 -13.17 1.47
CA LEU A 220 -6.13 -11.76 1.27
C LEU A 220 -5.56 -11.44 -0.12
N VAL A 221 -5.45 -12.44 -1.00
CA VAL A 221 -5.09 -12.32 -2.43
C VAL A 221 -6.35 -12.41 -3.27
#